data_AF-A0A925WXI6-F1
#
_entry.id   AF-A0A925WXI6-F1
#
_cell.length_a   1.000
_cell.length_b   1.000
_cell.length_c   1.000
_cell.angle_alpha   90.00
_cell.angle_beta   90.00
_cell.angle_gamma   90.00
#
_symmetry.space_group_name_H-M   'P 1'
#
loop_
_entity.id
_entity.type
_entity.pdbx_description
1 polymer ?
#
loop_
_entity_poly.entity_id
_entity_poly.type
_entity_poly.pdbx_seq_one_letter_code
_entity_poly.pdbx_strand_id
1 'polypeptide(L)'
;MQAAAGGDRAAADRLLPLVYEQLRQAAQLNLSNERVGHTLTATALVHEAYLKLVGPREVPWAGQAHFYAAAAEAMRRVLLDHAKSRVREKRGGVDGQPARRVDFASV
;
A
#
# COMPACT_ATOMS: atom_id res chain seq x y z
N MET A 1 26.45 -0.96 -9.65
CA MET A 1 25.56 -1.79 -10.48
C MET A 1 24.17 -1.78 -9.87
N GLN A 2 23.22 -1.02 -10.43
CA GLN A 2 21.82 -0.96 -9.99
C GLN A 2 20.98 -1.78 -11.00
N ALA A 3 20.75 -3.07 -10.72
CA ALA A 3 19.94 -3.95 -11.58
C ALA A 3 18.82 -4.68 -10.83
N ALA A 4 18.65 -4.46 -9.52
CA ALA A 4 17.69 -5.19 -8.70
C ALA A 4 16.23 -4.68 -8.86
N ALA A 5 16.02 -3.36 -8.94
CA ALA A 5 14.68 -2.77 -8.89
C ALA A 5 13.76 -3.16 -10.06
N GLY A 6 14.31 -3.40 -11.25
CA GLY A 6 13.53 -3.85 -12.40
C GLY A 6 13.07 -5.31 -12.29
N GLY A 7 13.88 -6.17 -11.68
CA GLY A 7 13.58 -7.59 -11.51
C GLY A 7 12.46 -7.82 -10.49
N ASP A 8 12.43 -7.04 -9.41
CA ASP A 8 11.43 -7.18 -8.35
C ASP A 8 10.03 -6.75 -8.79
N ARG A 9 9.92 -5.70 -9.60
CA ARG A 9 8.66 -5.29 -10.21
C ARG A 9 8.15 -6.37 -11.16
N ALA A 10 8.99 -6.86 -12.06
CA ALA A 10 8.60 -7.92 -13.00
C ALA A 10 8.18 -9.22 -12.29
N ALA A 11 8.83 -9.56 -11.18
CA ALA A 11 8.44 -10.70 -10.36
C ALA A 11 7.10 -10.45 -9.64
N ALA A 12 6.88 -9.26 -9.07
CA ALA A 12 5.60 -8.88 -8.48
C ALA A 12 4.45 -8.91 -9.50
N ASP A 13 4.68 -8.46 -10.73
CA ASP A 13 3.69 -8.43 -11.82
C ASP A 13 3.24 -9.83 -12.23
N ARG A 14 4.13 -10.83 -12.12
CA ARG A 14 3.80 -12.23 -12.39
C ARG A 14 3.04 -12.88 -11.23
N LEU A 15 3.32 -12.47 -9.99
CA LEU A 15 2.71 -13.05 -8.80
C LEU A 15 1.34 -12.44 -8.49
N LEU A 16 1.16 -11.15 -8.75
CA LEU A 16 -0.07 -10.42 -8.44
C LEU A 16 -1.34 -11.10 -9.00
N PRO A 17 -1.45 -11.44 -10.30
CA PRO A 17 -2.67 -12.06 -10.83
C PRO A 17 -2.95 -13.45 -10.23
N LEU A 18 -1.93 -14.17 -9.75
CA LEU A 18 -2.09 -15.49 -9.13
C LEU A 18 -2.73 -15.41 -7.74
N VAL A 19 -2.52 -14.29 -7.03
CA VAL A 19 -3.03 -14.09 -5.67
C VAL A 19 -4.08 -12.97 -5.57
N TYR A 20 -4.40 -12.28 -6.68
CA TYR A 20 -5.24 -11.08 -6.66
C TYR A 20 -6.61 -11.32 -6.03
N GLU A 21 -7.28 -12.41 -6.41
CA GLU A 21 -8.59 -12.75 -5.83
C GLU A 21 -8.52 -13.05 -4.33
N GLN A 22 -7.48 -13.76 -3.89
CA GLN A 22 -7.25 -14.03 -2.47
C GLN A 22 -6.97 -12.74 -1.70
N LEU A 23 -6.18 -11.84 -2.29
CA LEU A 23 -5.90 -10.51 -1.74
C LEU A 23 -7.15 -9.65 -1.66
N ARG A 24 -8.03 -9.69 -2.67
CA ARG A 24 -9.28 -8.94 -2.70
C ARG A 24 -10.25 -9.43 -1.62
N GLN A 25 -10.35 -10.74 -1.42
CA GLN A 25 -11.16 -11.33 -0.33
C GLN A 25 -10.60 -10.94 1.04
N ALA A 26 -9.28 -11.05 1.25
CA ALA A 26 -8.64 -10.62 2.48
C ALA A 26 -8.84 -9.11 2.74
N ALA A 27 -8.77 -8.29 1.70
CA ALA A 27 -9.03 -6.86 1.78
C ALA A 27 -10.49 -6.55 2.19
N GLN A 28 -11.47 -7.30 1.66
CA GLN A 28 -12.87 -7.17 2.08
C GLN A 28 -13.05 -7.50 3.57
N LEU A 29 -12.46 -8.59 4.04
CA LEU A 29 -12.50 -8.99 5.46
C LEU A 29 -11.82 -7.96 6.37
N ASN A 30 -10.70 -7.38 5.92
CA ASN A 30 -10.03 -6.32 6.68
C ASN A 30 -10.88 -5.05 6.75
N LEU A 31 -11.55 -4.68 5.65
CA LEU A 31 -12.43 -3.51 5.60
C LEU A 31 -13.75 -3.72 6.37
N SER A 32 -14.29 -4.94 6.45
CA SER A 32 -15.48 -5.20 7.27
C SER A 32 -15.24 -4.99 8.76
N ASN A 33 -13.97 -5.09 9.20
CA ASN A 33 -13.57 -4.77 10.58
C ASN A 33 -13.28 -3.28 10.79
N GLU A 34 -13.28 -2.47 9.72
CA GLU A 34 -13.09 -1.03 9.79
C GLU A 34 -14.41 -0.32 10.14
N ARG A 35 -14.33 0.88 10.71
CA ARG A 35 -15.55 1.64 11.07
C ARG A 35 -16.39 1.99 9.86
N VAL A 36 -17.71 1.87 10.01
CA VAL A 36 -18.72 2.26 9.00
C VAL A 36 -18.47 3.69 8.50
N GLY A 37 -18.52 3.89 7.18
CA GLY A 37 -18.26 5.19 6.53
C GLY A 37 -16.81 5.46 6.13
N HIS A 38 -15.99 4.42 5.93
CA HIS A 38 -14.71 4.54 5.25
C HIS A 38 -14.91 4.69 3.73
N THR A 39 -14.05 5.46 3.07
CA THR A 39 -14.05 5.63 1.60
C THR A 39 -13.10 4.65 0.90
N LEU A 40 -12.29 3.93 1.67
CA LEU A 40 -11.34 2.96 1.15
C LEU A 40 -12.06 1.71 0.63
N THR A 41 -11.81 1.35 -0.62
CA THR A 41 -12.34 0.13 -1.25
C THR A 41 -11.33 -1.00 -1.21
N ALA A 42 -11.79 -2.25 -1.30
CA ALA A 42 -10.90 -3.42 -1.32
C ALA A 42 -9.88 -3.35 -2.48
N THR A 43 -10.33 -2.91 -3.66
CA THR A 43 -9.46 -2.72 -4.82
C THR A 43 -8.40 -1.65 -4.58
N ALA A 44 -8.77 -0.52 -3.97
CA ALA A 44 -7.81 0.53 -3.62
C ALA A 44 -6.78 0.01 -2.60
N LEU A 45 -7.23 -0.71 -1.57
CA LEU A 45 -6.37 -1.30 -0.56
C LEU A 45 -5.35 -2.30 -1.17
N VAL A 46 -5.80 -3.15 -2.10
CA VAL A 46 -4.90 -4.07 -2.83
C VAL A 46 -3.89 -3.32 -3.68
N HIS A 47 -4.32 -2.27 -4.39
CA HIS A 47 -3.43 -1.49 -5.24
C HIS A 47 -2.36 -0.76 -4.42
N GLU A 48 -2.75 -0.09 -3.34
CA GLU A 48 -1.84 0.57 -2.40
C GLU A 48 -0.83 -0.42 -1.79
N ALA A 49 -1.30 -1.61 -1.40
CA ALA A 49 -0.43 -2.66 -0.91
C ALA A 49 0.59 -3.07 -1.97
N TYR A 50 0.15 -3.30 -3.22
CA TYR A 50 1.05 -3.64 -4.33
C TYR A 50 2.09 -2.53 -4.59
N LEU A 51 1.71 -1.25 -4.54
CA LEU A 51 2.65 -0.14 -4.69
C LEU A 51 3.73 -0.14 -3.61
N LYS A 52 3.37 -0.44 -2.36
CA LYS A 52 4.34 -0.62 -1.27
C LYS A 52 5.27 -1.83 -1.47
N LEU A 53 4.84 -2.81 -2.26
CA LEU A 53 5.57 -4.04 -2.52
C LEU A 53 6.54 -3.96 -3.71
N VAL A 54 6.26 -3.13 -4.71
CA VAL A 54 7.11 -2.96 -5.92
C VAL A 54 8.26 -1.96 -5.74
N GLY A 55 8.54 -1.55 -4.51
CA GLY A 55 9.70 -0.72 -4.18
C GLY A 55 11.02 -1.50 -4.15
N PRO A 56 12.17 -0.79 -4.08
CA PRO A 56 13.47 -1.40 -3.90
C PRO A 56 13.48 -2.31 -2.67
N ARG A 57 13.89 -3.56 -2.85
CA ARG A 57 13.94 -4.57 -1.79
C ARG A 57 15.28 -5.29 -1.83
N GLU A 58 15.74 -5.70 -0.65
CA GLU A 58 16.96 -6.48 -0.53
C GLU A 58 16.71 -7.98 -0.76
N VAL A 59 15.49 -8.43 -0.48
CA VAL A 59 15.10 -9.85 -0.59
C VAL A 59 14.13 -10.06 -1.76
N PRO A 60 14.50 -10.86 -2.77
CA PRO A 60 13.62 -11.15 -3.89
C PRO A 60 12.41 -11.98 -3.47
N TRP A 61 11.39 -11.98 -4.32
CA TRP A 61 10.20 -12.79 -4.07
C TRP A 61 10.49 -14.29 -4.16
N ALA A 62 10.31 -14.97 -3.04
CA ALA A 62 10.49 -16.42 -2.95
C ALA A 62 9.31 -17.23 -3.53
N GLY A 63 8.19 -16.58 -3.86
CA GLY A 63 7.00 -17.22 -4.43
C GLY A 63 5.68 -16.59 -3.98
N GLN A 64 4.56 -17.20 -4.37
CA GLN A 64 3.21 -16.70 -4.11
C GLN A 64 2.90 -16.55 -2.62
N ALA A 65 3.30 -17.52 -1.78
CA ALA A 65 3.04 -17.48 -0.35
C ALA A 65 3.75 -16.31 0.35
N HIS A 66 5.03 -16.08 0.02
CA HIS A 66 5.79 -14.93 0.54
C HIS A 66 5.18 -13.60 0.05
N PHE A 67 4.83 -13.51 -1.24
CA PHE A 67 4.19 -12.33 -1.79
C PHE A 67 2.84 -12.03 -1.13
N TYR A 68 2.01 -13.05 -0.93
CA TYR A 68 0.71 -12.93 -0.26
C TYR A 68 0.86 -12.45 1.19
N ALA A 69 1.78 -13.05 1.96
CA ALA A 69 2.04 -12.63 3.34
C ALA A 69 2.48 -11.16 3.41
N ALA A 70 3.42 -10.77 2.54
CA ALA A 70 3.88 -9.39 2.46
C ALA A 70 2.77 -8.41 2.05
N ALA A 71 1.88 -8.81 1.12
CA ALA A 71 0.75 -8.00 0.69
C ALA A 71 -0.28 -7.83 1.82
N ALA A 72 -0.60 -8.90 2.56
CA ALA A 72 -1.48 -8.84 3.71
C ALA A 72 -0.93 -7.91 4.81
N GLU A 73 0.38 -7.94 5.07
CA GLU A 73 1.02 -6.99 5.98
C GLU A 73 0.96 -5.55 5.48
N ALA A 74 1.22 -5.32 4.19
CA ALA A 74 1.14 -4.01 3.58
C ALA A 74 -0.28 -3.42 3.69
N MET A 75 -1.32 -4.23 3.47
CA MET A 75 -2.72 -3.81 3.64
C MET A 75 -3.01 -3.36 5.08
N ARG A 76 -2.55 -4.12 6.09
CA ARG A 76 -2.72 -3.73 7.50
C ARG A 76 -2.07 -2.38 7.79
N ARG A 77 -0.88 -2.13 7.23
CA ARG A 77 -0.20 -0.83 7.37
C ARG A 77 -1.00 0.30 6.71
N VAL A 78 -1.52 0.09 5.49
CA VAL A 78 -2.36 1.08 4.80
C VAL A 78 -3.61 1.42 5.61
N LEU A 79 -4.29 0.43 6.18
CA LEU A 79 -5.45 0.64 7.04
C LEU A 79 -5.09 1.44 8.30
N LEU A 80 -3.98 1.10 8.96
CA LEU A 80 -3.50 1.85 10.12
C LEU A 80 -3.17 3.30 9.77
N ASP A 81 -2.53 3.55 8.63
CA ASP A 81 -2.22 4.91 8.15
C ASP A 81 -3.51 5.70 7.84
N HIS A 82 -4.50 5.04 7.23
CA HIS A 82 -5.83 5.63 6.96
C HIS A 82 -6.60 5.94 8.25
N ALA A 83 -6.55 5.05 9.25
CA ALA A 83 -7.15 5.30 10.56
C ALA A 83 -6.46 6.47 11.29
N LYS A 84 -5.12 6.54 11.23
CA LYS A 84 -4.32 7.60 11.87
C LYS A 84 -4.56 8.98 11.25
N SER A 85 -4.57 9.08 9.92
CA SER A 85 -4.80 10.36 9.20
C SER A 85 -6.16 10.97 9.56
N ARG A 86 -7.23 10.17 9.60
CA ARG A 86 -8.56 10.63 10.01
C ARG A 86 -8.63 11.13 11.46
N VAL A 87 -7.86 10.54 12.38
CA VAL A 87 -7.78 11.04 13.77
C VAL A 87 -7.10 12.40 13.83
N ARG A 88 -6.12 12.67 12.95
CA ARG A 88 -5.47 13.98 12.84
C ARG A 88 -6.46 15.02 12.30
N GLU A 89 -7.24 14.69 11.28
CA GLU A 89 -8.29 15.59 10.74
C GLU A 89 -9.36 15.92 11.79
N LYS A 90 -9.72 14.97 12.66
CA LYS A 90 -10.72 15.18 13.73
C LYS A 90 -10.22 15.97 14.94
N ARG A 91 -8.92 16.16 15.14
CA ARG A 91 -8.34 16.81 16.33
C ARG A 91 -7.90 18.27 16.12
N GLY A 92 -8.23 18.86 14.97
CA GLY A 92 -7.99 20.26 14.68
C GLY A 92 -7.11 20.42 13.45
N GLY A 93 -7.72 20.81 12.34
CA GLY A 93 -6.98 21.45 11.26
C GLY A 93 -6.54 22.85 11.68
N VAL A 94 -5.55 22.95 12.58
CA VAL A 94 -4.74 24.15 12.80
C VAL A 94 -3.38 23.72 13.36
N ASP A 95 -2.33 24.16 12.66
CA ASP A 95 -0.91 24.20 13.00
C ASP A 95 -0.09 22.91 13.18
N GLY A 96 0.84 22.71 12.23
CA GLY A 96 1.86 21.66 12.30
C GLY A 96 2.83 21.50 11.11
N GLN A 97 3.03 22.54 10.28
CA GLN A 97 4.18 22.73 9.37
C GLN A 97 4.31 21.86 8.10
N PRO A 98 5.02 22.38 7.06
CA PRO A 98 4.46 22.58 5.74
C PRO A 98 4.85 21.44 4.79
N ALA A 99 3.91 21.08 3.92
CA ALA A 99 4.23 20.35 2.71
C ALA A 99 5.31 21.14 1.96
N ARG A 100 6.48 20.50 1.80
CA ARG A 100 7.53 20.90 0.88
C ARG A 100 6.87 21.16 -0.48
N ARG A 101 6.69 22.43 -0.81
CA ARG A 101 6.37 22.88 -2.16
C ARG A 101 7.59 22.51 -3.00
N VAL A 102 7.48 21.46 -3.81
CA VAL A 102 8.42 21.25 -4.89
C VAL A 102 8.07 22.29 -5.94
N ASP A 103 8.78 23.40 -5.92
CA ASP A 103 8.71 24.42 -6.95
C ASP A 103 9.24 23.83 -8.25
N PHE A 104 8.34 23.34 -9.10
CA PHE A 104 8.61 23.11 -10.51
C PHE A 104 8.24 24.39 -11.27
N ALA A 105 9.18 25.33 -11.31
CA ALA A 105 9.19 26.41 -12.29
C ALA A 105 10.59 27.05 -12.34
N SER A 106 11.36 26.72 -13.37
CA SER A 106 12.07 27.70 -14.22
C SER A 106 12.94 26.95 -15.24
N VAL A 107 12.44 26.87 -16.47
CA VAL A 107 13.23 27.10 -17.70
C VAL A 107 12.52 28.19 -18.48
#